data_AF-A0A0K6FMD7-F1
#
_entry.id   AF-A0A0K6FMD7-F1
#
_cell.length_a   1.000
_cell.length_b   1.000
_cell.length_c   1.000
_cell.angle_alpha   90.00
_cell.angle_beta   90.00
_cell.angle_gamma   90.00
#
_symmetry.space_group_name_H-M   'P 1'
#
loop_
_entity.id
_entity.type
_entity.pdbx_description
1 polymer ?
#
loop_
_entity_poly.entity_id
_entity_poly.type
_entity_poly.pdbx_seq_one_letter_code
_entity_poly.pdbx_strand_id
1 'polypeptide(L)'
;MSADERTQLLPGPSQGRRQRSLSTSSHWSQSLRWTLPQPPARNPQFRFATRPDEGLPTDLTIDSLEEYLPGLPTSPVPRAAVQIIWLLHLIIEAASMERVRYANSRQEWTARSRVRRTQDNYESLLLSIWRSFLNEVRDGLDDGDDVEELLWYRVGLSNDANGEVVRVVDMLSHELVPEKFLCDPALQISLYRTWKRGLVPWPSERDPALTRLTKYYDLCTSPRVAHAITITFRLVFIVILAHLLLYPPKSGLPGAREYILLFYCAFAFLDSPRFGSWPFILIAASLLYSLPSSPAPDGSFRSLMLLSFIGLLVDLHVASPPTPLLLFQPSNTLPFAVYIRTIFAQTVTPTLAFFAPVLLALTVFLSLSVADPFNPPWISLATGPTDPKPHPTPYTTRMAIFSFYVFILISIPFFITSLVLLPSRHRTDSKQDNWDTYGTLTGARARRAFVRALVTYSQPEYFPAPLNIARILWVTGPRIVLELLGRPRASEWWAETVAIWVWRGWVGWIGVLFALLWLAGR
;
A
#
# COMPACT_ATOMS: atom_id res chain seq x y z
N MET A 1 43.66 42.64 -64.93
CA MET A 1 42.33 42.00 -64.89
C MET A 1 41.88 42.05 -63.45
N SER A 2 41.34 43.21 -63.02
CA SER A 2 39.90 43.52 -62.94
C SER A 2 39.21 42.69 -61.85
N ALA A 3 38.51 43.22 -60.87
CA ALA A 3 38.23 44.59 -60.43
C ALA A 3 37.64 44.48 -59.00
N ASP A 4 37.78 45.55 -58.20
CA ASP A 4 36.77 46.24 -57.35
C ASP A 4 35.65 45.42 -56.67
N GLU A 5 35.25 45.61 -55.40
CA GLU A 5 34.84 46.84 -54.68
C GLU A 5 34.80 46.48 -53.15
N ARG A 6 35.32 47.27 -52.20
CA ARG A 6 34.66 48.39 -51.48
C ARG A 6 33.34 47.97 -50.80
N THR A 7 32.99 48.24 -49.53
CA THR A 7 33.47 49.16 -48.48
C THR A 7 32.61 48.96 -47.19
N GLN A 8 33.09 49.52 -46.06
CA GLN A 8 32.30 50.14 -44.96
C GLN A 8 31.61 49.22 -43.92
N LEU A 9 31.61 49.43 -42.58
CA LEU A 9 32.04 50.51 -41.66
C LEU A 9 32.25 49.96 -40.22
N LEU A 10 33.22 50.56 -39.52
CA LEU A 10 33.54 50.57 -38.07
C LEU A 10 32.38 51.14 -37.20
N PRO A 11 32.40 51.22 -35.83
CA PRO A 11 33.53 51.18 -34.87
C PRO A 11 33.23 50.27 -33.63
N GLY A 12 34.03 50.08 -32.58
CA GLY A 12 35.28 50.63 -32.06
C GLY A 12 35.36 50.18 -30.57
N PRO A 13 36.55 49.95 -30.00
CA PRO A 13 36.70 49.40 -28.65
C PRO A 13 36.82 50.51 -27.59
N SER A 14 36.24 50.32 -26.41
CA SER A 14 36.73 51.00 -25.21
C SER A 14 36.58 50.13 -23.97
N GLN A 15 37.74 49.73 -23.45
CA GLN A 15 37.92 49.08 -22.16
C GLN A 15 37.58 50.08 -21.05
N GLY A 16 36.55 49.75 -20.28
CA GLY A 16 36.18 50.42 -19.03
C GLY A 16 36.46 49.52 -17.82
N ARG A 17 37.69 49.61 -17.32
CA ARG A 17 38.20 49.07 -16.05
C ARG A 17 37.21 49.30 -14.90
N ARG A 18 36.74 48.23 -14.23
CA ARG A 18 36.17 48.34 -12.87
C ARG A 18 36.76 47.28 -11.94
N GLN A 19 37.23 47.83 -10.83
CA GLN A 19 37.98 47.23 -9.74
C GLN A 19 37.21 46.06 -9.10
N ARG A 20 37.88 44.92 -8.93
CA ARG A 20 37.47 43.88 -7.99
C ARG A 20 38.01 44.26 -6.61
N SER A 21 37.14 44.86 -5.79
CA SER A 21 37.35 44.93 -4.35
C SER A 21 37.12 43.54 -3.77
N LEU A 22 38.18 42.99 -3.17
CA LEU A 22 38.12 41.83 -2.28
C LEU A 22 37.36 42.22 -1.01
N SER A 23 36.07 41.88 -0.92
CA SER A 23 35.35 41.88 0.36
C SER A 23 35.36 40.46 0.92
N THR A 24 36.24 40.24 1.89
CA THR A 24 36.18 39.14 2.84
C THR A 24 34.97 39.34 3.75
N SER A 25 33.86 38.65 3.48
CA SER A 25 32.75 38.54 4.42
C SER A 25 32.01 37.21 4.26
N SER A 26 32.32 36.27 5.17
CA SER A 26 31.38 35.39 5.87
C SER A 26 30.05 35.00 5.18
N HIS A 27 30.08 34.47 3.96
CA HIS A 27 28.89 34.03 3.22
C HIS A 27 28.71 32.50 3.12
N TRP A 28 29.53 31.72 3.86
CA TRP A 28 29.52 30.25 3.80
C TRP A 28 28.39 29.58 4.61
N SER A 29 27.56 30.32 5.34
CA SER A 29 26.47 29.76 6.14
C SER A 29 25.06 29.89 5.52
N GLN A 30 24.92 30.44 4.31
CA GLN A 30 23.62 30.63 3.64
C GLN A 30 23.42 29.82 2.34
N SER A 31 24.40 29.03 1.89
CA SER A 31 24.38 28.34 0.60
C SER A 31 23.96 26.86 0.65
N LEU A 32 23.45 26.35 1.77
CA LEU A 32 22.87 25.00 1.88
C LEU A 32 21.34 25.06 1.98
N ARG A 33 20.70 25.89 1.15
CA ARG A 33 19.26 25.80 0.92
C ARG A 33 18.99 24.60 0.01
N TRP A 34 18.70 23.47 0.64
CA TRP A 34 18.13 22.30 -0.02
C TRP A 34 16.70 22.64 -0.41
N THR A 35 16.51 23.08 -1.65
CA THR A 35 15.21 23.00 -2.29
C THR A 35 15.20 21.70 -3.10
N LEU A 36 14.52 20.67 -2.59
CA LEU A 36 13.61 19.91 -3.47
C LEU A 36 12.87 20.95 -4.32
N PRO A 37 12.56 20.70 -5.61
CA PRO A 37 11.74 21.64 -6.38
C PRO A 37 10.56 22.01 -5.49
N GLN A 38 10.58 23.23 -4.94
CA GLN A 38 9.44 23.67 -4.18
C GLN A 38 8.36 23.69 -5.25
N PRO A 39 7.18 23.09 -5.01
CA PRO A 39 6.03 23.51 -5.78
C PRO A 39 6.07 25.04 -5.80
N PRO A 40 5.83 25.68 -6.97
CA PRO A 40 5.84 27.14 -7.06
C PRO A 40 5.10 27.70 -5.83
N ALA A 41 5.63 28.78 -5.23
CA ALA A 41 5.29 29.26 -3.87
C ALA A 41 3.78 29.52 -3.61
N ARG A 42 2.92 29.33 -4.62
CA ARG A 42 1.52 28.98 -4.50
C ARG A 42 1.25 27.77 -5.40
N ASN A 43 1.18 26.57 -4.83
CA ASN A 43 0.44 25.51 -5.51
C ASN A 43 -1.00 26.02 -5.68
N PRO A 44 -1.61 25.88 -6.86
CA PRO A 44 -3.02 26.21 -7.01
C PRO A 44 -3.80 25.30 -6.05
N GLN A 45 -4.39 25.92 -5.03
CA GLN A 45 -5.27 25.26 -4.09
C GLN A 45 -6.63 25.19 -4.75
N PHE A 46 -7.05 23.98 -5.16
CA PHE A 46 -8.35 23.79 -5.77
C PHE A 46 -9.38 23.45 -4.70
N ARG A 47 -10.49 24.19 -4.73
CA ARG A 47 -11.61 23.96 -3.82
C ARG A 47 -12.58 22.98 -4.45
N PHE A 48 -12.46 21.72 -4.07
CA PHE A 48 -13.37 20.66 -4.48
C PHE A 48 -14.63 20.60 -3.60
N ALA A 49 -15.19 21.76 -3.26
CA ALA A 49 -16.46 21.79 -2.54
C ALA A 49 -17.60 21.69 -3.56
N THR A 50 -18.18 20.50 -3.69
CA THR A 50 -19.63 20.44 -3.92
C THR A 50 -20.24 21.11 -2.69
N ARG A 51 -20.97 22.22 -2.87
CA ARG A 51 -21.76 22.75 -1.77
C ARG A 51 -22.67 21.61 -1.30
N PRO A 52 -22.85 21.36 0.00
CA PRO A 52 -23.71 20.27 0.48
C PRO A 52 -25.16 20.36 -0.03
N ASP A 53 -25.57 21.55 -0.49
CA ASP A 53 -26.89 21.82 -1.08
C ASP A 53 -26.90 21.75 -2.63
N GLU A 54 -25.74 21.71 -3.29
CA GLU A 54 -25.61 21.61 -4.74
C GLU A 54 -25.44 20.13 -5.11
N GLY A 55 -26.46 19.56 -5.77
CA GLY A 55 -26.39 18.19 -6.28
C GLY A 55 -25.22 18.00 -7.24
N LEU A 56 -24.74 16.76 -7.36
CA LEU A 56 -23.66 16.41 -8.30
C LEU A 56 -24.00 16.88 -9.73
N PRO A 57 -23.06 17.48 -10.47
CA PRO A 57 -23.34 18.01 -11.79
C PRO A 57 -23.69 16.87 -12.77
N THR A 58 -24.90 16.84 -13.32
CA THR A 58 -25.38 15.69 -14.11
C THR A 58 -24.86 15.68 -15.54
N ASP A 59 -24.58 16.85 -16.11
CA ASP A 59 -24.27 17.05 -17.52
C ASP A 59 -22.92 17.77 -17.69
N LEU A 60 -21.86 17.10 -17.24
CA LEU A 60 -20.48 17.58 -17.37
C LEU A 60 -19.94 17.29 -18.77
N THR A 61 -19.55 18.36 -19.48
CA THR A 61 -18.79 18.34 -20.73
C THR A 61 -17.36 18.85 -20.50
N ILE A 62 -16.45 18.61 -21.44
CA ILE A 62 -15.08 19.13 -21.37
C ILE A 62 -15.09 20.66 -21.25
N ASP A 63 -15.95 21.34 -22.02
CA ASP A 63 -16.08 22.80 -22.01
C ASP A 63 -16.59 23.32 -20.66
N SER A 64 -17.56 22.63 -20.05
CA SER A 64 -18.06 23.00 -18.72
C SER A 64 -17.00 22.80 -17.63
N LEU A 65 -16.00 21.94 -17.85
CA LEU A 65 -14.99 21.64 -16.85
C LEU A 65 -14.11 22.86 -16.54
N GLU A 66 -13.91 23.75 -17.51
CA GLU A 66 -13.22 25.04 -17.31
C GLU A 66 -14.04 26.01 -16.44
N GLU A 67 -15.36 25.92 -16.49
CA GLU A 67 -16.26 26.70 -15.63
C GLU A 67 -16.18 26.26 -14.16
N TYR A 68 -16.10 24.94 -13.93
CA TYR A 68 -15.98 24.37 -12.57
C TYR A 68 -14.57 24.46 -11.98
N LEU A 69 -13.54 24.55 -12.82
CA LEU A 69 -12.13 24.64 -12.40
C LEU A 69 -11.49 25.96 -12.90
N PRO A 70 -11.91 27.12 -12.37
CA PRO A 70 -11.36 28.40 -12.79
C PRO A 70 -9.86 28.47 -12.46
N GLY A 71 -9.06 28.93 -13.42
CA GLY A 71 -7.61 29.06 -13.24
C GLY A 71 -6.83 27.76 -13.41
N LEU A 72 -7.32 26.84 -14.25
CA LEU A 72 -6.54 25.66 -14.66
C LEU A 72 -5.14 26.07 -15.16
N PRO A 73 -4.11 25.28 -14.83
CA PRO A 73 -2.76 25.48 -15.36
C PRO A 73 -2.76 25.51 -16.89
N THR A 74 -1.88 26.32 -17.48
CA THR A 74 -1.73 26.39 -18.95
C THR A 74 -0.91 25.25 -19.52
N SER A 75 -0.03 24.65 -18.71
CA SER A 75 0.77 23.49 -19.11
C SER A 75 -0.10 22.21 -19.14
N PRO A 76 0.09 21.32 -20.13
CA PRO A 76 -0.80 20.18 -20.37
C PRO A 76 -0.81 19.18 -19.20
N VAL A 77 0.36 18.86 -18.64
CA VAL A 77 0.53 17.92 -17.51
C VAL A 77 -0.25 18.36 -16.26
N PRO A 78 0.02 19.55 -15.67
CA PRO A 78 -0.69 19.98 -14.47
C PRO A 78 -2.17 20.23 -14.72
N ARG A 79 -2.56 20.68 -15.93
CA ARG A 79 -3.96 20.78 -16.33
C ARG A 79 -4.65 19.42 -16.26
N ALA A 80 -4.13 18.43 -16.98
CA ALA A 80 -4.73 17.10 -17.04
C ALA A 80 -4.72 16.40 -15.65
N ALA A 81 -3.67 16.57 -14.85
CA ALA A 81 -3.61 16.02 -13.50
C ALA A 81 -4.74 16.55 -12.59
N VAL A 82 -4.99 17.86 -12.59
CA VAL A 82 -6.07 18.49 -11.81
C VAL A 82 -7.43 18.00 -12.29
N GLN A 83 -7.65 17.95 -13.61
CA GLN A 83 -8.91 17.49 -14.19
C GLN A 83 -9.19 16.02 -13.86
N ILE A 84 -8.18 15.14 -13.95
CA ILE A 84 -8.29 13.72 -13.63
C ILE A 84 -8.55 13.50 -12.14
N ILE A 85 -7.80 14.17 -11.25
CA ILE A 85 -8.02 14.08 -9.80
C ILE A 85 -9.44 14.50 -9.45
N TRP A 86 -9.92 15.60 -10.03
CA TRP A 86 -11.26 16.09 -9.78
C TRP A 86 -12.34 15.10 -10.24
N LEU A 87 -12.22 14.56 -11.45
CA LEU A 87 -13.18 13.58 -11.96
C LEU A 87 -13.15 12.27 -11.17
N LEU A 88 -11.97 11.79 -10.77
CA LEU A 88 -11.86 10.63 -9.90
C LEU A 88 -12.51 10.90 -8.53
N HIS A 89 -12.36 12.11 -7.99
CA HIS A 89 -13.04 12.52 -6.76
C HIS A 89 -14.56 12.49 -6.93
N LEU A 90 -15.10 13.07 -8.00
CA LEU A 90 -16.54 13.05 -8.30
C LEU A 90 -17.08 11.64 -8.50
N ILE A 91 -16.34 10.74 -9.17
CA ILE A 91 -16.73 9.33 -9.33
C ILE A 91 -16.81 8.64 -7.97
N ILE A 92 -15.82 8.87 -7.10
CA ILE A 92 -15.77 8.29 -5.75
C ILE A 92 -16.92 8.83 -4.89
N GLU A 93 -17.17 10.13 -4.94
CA GLU A 93 -18.23 10.80 -4.22
C GLU A 93 -19.62 10.32 -4.69
N ALA A 94 -19.84 10.24 -6.01
CA ALA A 94 -21.08 9.75 -6.60
C ALA A 94 -21.43 8.32 -6.16
N ALA A 95 -20.45 7.40 -6.12
CA ALA A 95 -20.72 6.05 -5.64
C ALA A 95 -20.89 5.98 -4.11
N SER A 96 -20.32 6.92 -3.36
CA SER A 96 -20.56 7.00 -1.91
C SER A 96 -22.00 7.39 -1.57
N MET A 97 -22.63 8.22 -2.42
CA MET A 97 -24.04 8.63 -2.28
C MET A 97 -25.05 7.50 -2.53
N GLU A 98 -24.65 6.39 -3.16
CA GLU A 98 -25.54 5.24 -3.42
C GLU A 98 -26.06 4.58 -2.12
N ARG A 99 -25.44 4.87 -0.97
CA ARG A 99 -25.80 4.27 0.33
C ARG A 99 -27.05 4.84 1.00
N VAL A 100 -27.68 5.87 0.41
CA VAL A 100 -28.90 6.48 0.98
C VAL A 100 -30.08 5.52 0.84
N ARG A 101 -30.76 5.22 1.95
CA ARG A 101 -31.98 4.38 1.97
C ARG A 101 -33.19 5.22 1.58
N TYR A 102 -33.95 4.75 0.59
CA TYR A 102 -35.20 5.40 0.16
C TYR A 102 -36.41 4.65 0.71
N ALA A 103 -37.50 5.37 0.97
CA ALA A 103 -38.74 4.79 1.48
C ALA A 103 -39.49 3.93 0.43
N ASN A 104 -39.23 4.16 -0.87
CA ASN A 104 -39.91 3.50 -1.97
C ASN A 104 -38.89 2.89 -2.96
N SER A 105 -39.08 1.61 -3.32
CA SER A 105 -38.24 0.89 -4.27
C SER A 105 -38.18 1.54 -5.66
N ARG A 106 -39.25 2.20 -6.11
CA ARG A 106 -39.25 2.97 -7.38
C ARG A 106 -38.35 4.19 -7.29
N GLN A 107 -38.39 4.92 -6.17
CA GLN A 107 -37.51 6.07 -5.94
C GLN A 107 -36.05 5.62 -5.87
N GLU A 108 -35.78 4.54 -5.13
CA GLU A 108 -34.45 3.92 -5.05
C GLU A 108 -33.92 3.54 -6.43
N TRP A 109 -34.74 2.86 -7.25
CA TRP A 109 -34.35 2.47 -8.60
C TRP A 109 -34.09 3.69 -9.51
N THR A 110 -34.95 4.71 -9.47
CA THR A 110 -34.72 5.93 -10.27
C THR A 110 -33.48 6.70 -9.82
N ALA A 111 -33.22 6.76 -8.51
CA ALA A 111 -32.04 7.40 -7.95
C ALA A 111 -30.76 6.65 -8.35
N ARG A 112 -30.72 5.32 -8.17
CA ARG A 112 -29.61 4.48 -8.64
C ARG A 112 -29.37 4.59 -10.14
N SER A 113 -30.43 4.62 -10.94
CA SER A 113 -30.31 4.76 -12.39
C SER A 113 -29.74 6.12 -12.79
N ARG A 114 -30.09 7.20 -12.09
CA ARG A 114 -29.50 8.54 -12.30
C ARG A 114 -28.03 8.55 -11.91
N VAL A 115 -27.69 8.09 -10.71
CA VAL A 115 -26.31 8.03 -10.22
C VAL A 115 -25.43 7.20 -11.17
N ARG A 116 -25.93 6.05 -11.64
CA ARG A 116 -25.21 5.21 -12.60
C ARG A 116 -24.96 5.92 -13.94
N ARG A 117 -25.95 6.62 -14.48
CA ARG A 117 -25.77 7.43 -15.71
C ARG A 117 -24.76 8.55 -15.50
N THR A 118 -24.83 9.24 -14.37
CA THR A 118 -23.89 10.30 -14.02
C THR A 118 -22.47 9.75 -13.88
N GLN A 119 -22.30 8.58 -13.24
CA GLN A 119 -21.03 7.89 -13.18
C GLN A 119 -20.54 7.52 -14.58
N ASP A 120 -21.35 6.87 -15.41
CA ASP A 120 -20.99 6.51 -16.79
C ASP A 120 -20.56 7.75 -17.61
N ASN A 121 -21.23 8.89 -17.43
CA ASN A 121 -20.86 10.17 -18.01
C ASN A 121 -19.46 10.62 -17.54
N TYR A 122 -19.20 10.62 -16.23
CA TYR A 122 -17.89 10.97 -15.68
C TYR A 122 -16.78 10.03 -16.13
N GLU A 123 -17.05 8.73 -16.23
CA GLU A 123 -16.09 7.75 -16.75
C GLU A 123 -15.75 8.03 -18.22
N SER A 124 -16.77 8.36 -19.02
CA SER A 124 -16.56 8.71 -20.44
C SER A 124 -15.73 9.99 -20.60
N LEU A 125 -15.96 10.98 -19.73
CA LEU A 125 -15.26 12.26 -19.70
C LEU A 125 -13.81 12.09 -19.22
N LEU A 126 -13.59 11.25 -18.20
CA LEU A 126 -12.25 10.89 -17.73
C LEU A 126 -11.42 10.27 -18.87
N LEU A 127 -12.03 9.32 -19.60
CA LEU A 127 -11.37 8.67 -20.73
C LEU A 127 -11.13 9.61 -21.91
N SER A 128 -12.01 10.59 -22.16
CA SER A 128 -11.80 11.58 -23.22
C SER A 128 -10.67 12.54 -22.87
N ILE A 129 -10.60 13.05 -21.64
CA ILE A 129 -9.50 13.90 -21.15
C ILE A 129 -8.18 13.15 -21.20
N TRP A 130 -8.14 11.90 -20.73
CA TRP A 130 -6.95 11.06 -20.80
C TRP A 130 -6.47 10.87 -22.25
N ARG A 131 -7.37 10.60 -23.19
CA ARG A 131 -7.01 10.46 -24.61
C ARG A 131 -6.56 11.78 -25.24
N SER A 132 -7.19 12.90 -24.88
CA SER A 132 -6.76 14.24 -25.34
C SER A 132 -5.32 14.49 -24.89
N PHE A 133 -5.04 14.28 -23.61
CA PHE A 133 -3.70 14.41 -23.04
C PHE A 133 -2.69 13.50 -23.75
N LEU A 134 -3.00 12.22 -23.96
CA LEU A 134 -2.10 11.31 -24.67
C LEU A 134 -1.83 11.73 -26.13
N ASN A 135 -2.82 12.32 -26.81
CA ASN A 135 -2.64 12.85 -28.16
C ASN A 135 -1.76 14.11 -28.15
N GLU A 136 -2.00 15.03 -27.21
CA GLU A 136 -1.18 16.25 -27.04
C GLU A 136 0.29 15.92 -26.74
N VAL A 137 0.53 14.95 -25.84
CA VAL A 137 1.88 14.48 -25.52
C VAL A 137 2.55 13.81 -26.71
N ARG A 138 1.81 12.99 -27.48
CA ARG A 138 2.34 12.32 -28.67
C ARG A 138 2.76 13.31 -29.75
N ASP A 139 2.02 14.41 -29.88
CA ASP A 139 2.30 15.44 -30.88
C ASP A 139 3.38 16.43 -30.38
N GLY A 140 3.69 16.40 -29.08
CA GLY A 140 4.81 17.12 -28.47
C GLY A 140 6.18 16.56 -28.87
N LEU A 141 7.18 17.43 -28.94
CA LEU A 141 8.58 17.06 -29.22
C LEU A 141 9.33 16.55 -27.98
N ASP A 142 8.72 16.61 -26.80
CA ASP A 142 9.36 16.24 -25.54
C ASP A 142 9.27 14.74 -25.24
N ASP A 143 10.37 14.20 -24.72
CA ASP A 143 10.59 12.77 -24.47
C ASP A 143 9.60 12.23 -23.42
N GLY A 144 8.54 11.54 -23.84
CA GLY A 144 7.87 10.35 -23.25
C GLY A 144 7.57 10.21 -21.75
N ASP A 145 7.96 11.17 -20.91
CA ASP A 145 7.98 11.10 -19.45
C ASP A 145 6.85 11.95 -18.83
N ASP A 146 6.08 12.68 -19.66
CA ASP A 146 4.91 13.48 -19.28
C ASP A 146 3.83 12.65 -18.56
N VAL A 147 3.67 11.38 -18.94
CA VAL A 147 2.72 10.47 -18.29
C VAL A 147 3.15 10.18 -16.85
N GLU A 148 4.44 9.94 -16.62
CA GLU A 148 4.98 9.76 -15.27
C GLU A 148 4.82 11.06 -14.47
N GLU A 149 5.14 12.22 -15.06
CA GLU A 149 4.95 13.50 -14.39
C GLU A 149 3.49 13.72 -13.97
N LEU A 150 2.53 13.48 -14.87
CA LEU A 150 1.10 13.61 -14.58
C LEU A 150 0.67 12.73 -13.42
N LEU A 151 1.09 11.46 -13.39
CA LEU A 151 0.65 10.52 -12.36
C LEU A 151 1.13 10.89 -10.95
N TRP A 152 2.32 11.49 -10.88
CA TRP A 152 2.98 11.87 -9.64
C TRP A 152 2.85 13.35 -9.31
N TYR A 153 2.15 14.11 -10.16
CA TYR A 153 1.86 15.53 -9.95
C TYR A 153 1.06 15.73 -8.66
N ARG A 154 1.50 16.70 -7.86
CA ARG A 154 0.98 16.98 -6.53
C ARG A 154 -0.03 18.11 -6.59
N VAL A 155 -1.30 17.81 -6.31
CA VAL A 155 -2.37 18.80 -6.26
C VAL A 155 -2.81 19.01 -4.81
N GLY A 156 -2.83 20.27 -4.35
CA GLY A 156 -3.31 20.61 -3.02
C GLY A 156 -4.84 20.71 -2.98
N LEU A 157 -5.47 19.97 -2.07
CA LEU A 157 -6.90 20.09 -1.77
C LEU A 157 -7.11 21.27 -0.81
N SER A 158 -7.84 22.31 -1.22
CA SER A 158 -7.93 23.57 -0.46
C SER A 158 -8.82 23.51 0.79
N ASN A 159 -9.60 22.46 0.98
CA ASN A 159 -10.64 22.42 2.03
C ASN A 159 -10.11 21.93 3.38
N ASP A 160 -8.94 21.28 3.44
CA ASP A 160 -8.36 20.83 4.69
C ASP A 160 -7.31 21.81 5.20
N ALA A 161 -7.48 22.27 6.43
CA ALA A 161 -6.50 23.11 7.14
C ALA A 161 -5.11 22.45 7.22
N ASN A 162 -5.02 21.14 6.95
CA ASN A 162 -3.81 20.34 6.92
C ASN A 162 -3.06 20.37 5.58
N GLY A 163 -3.61 21.03 4.54
CA GLY A 163 -2.96 21.14 3.24
C GLY A 163 -2.74 19.79 2.55
N GLU A 164 -3.74 18.89 2.59
CA GLU A 164 -3.61 17.57 2.00
C GLU A 164 -3.26 17.65 0.52
N VAL A 165 -2.19 16.94 0.15
CA VAL A 165 -1.71 16.84 -1.23
C VAL A 165 -2.11 15.48 -1.77
N VAL A 166 -2.87 15.49 -2.86
CA VAL A 166 -3.30 14.28 -3.56
C VAL A 166 -2.61 14.20 -4.91
N ARG A 167 -2.21 12.99 -5.28
CA ARG A 167 -1.68 12.66 -6.62
C ARG A 167 -2.67 11.76 -7.35
N VAL A 168 -2.61 11.77 -8.69
CA VAL A 168 -3.44 10.88 -9.51
C VAL A 168 -3.23 9.42 -9.10
N VAL A 169 -1.97 9.01 -8.91
CA VAL A 169 -1.61 7.64 -8.52
C VAL A 169 -2.20 7.20 -7.17
N ASP A 170 -2.40 8.12 -6.23
CA ASP A 170 -2.99 7.79 -4.93
C ASP A 170 -4.47 7.38 -5.11
N MET A 171 -5.18 8.08 -6.01
CA MET A 171 -6.58 7.80 -6.32
C MET A 171 -6.76 6.51 -7.12
N LEU A 172 -5.81 6.14 -8.00
CA LEU A 172 -5.83 4.89 -8.78
C LEU A 172 -5.95 3.62 -7.92
N SER A 173 -5.57 3.70 -6.65
CA SER A 173 -5.66 2.58 -5.71
C SER A 173 -7.08 2.27 -5.22
N HIS A 174 -8.00 3.22 -5.42
CA HIS A 174 -9.37 3.18 -4.94
C HIS A 174 -10.23 2.17 -5.73
N GLU A 175 -11.19 1.53 -5.06
CA GLU A 175 -11.99 0.44 -5.65
C GLU A 175 -12.94 0.93 -6.74
N LEU A 176 -13.38 2.19 -6.63
CA LEU A 176 -14.32 2.84 -7.55
C LEU A 176 -13.67 3.42 -8.82
N VAL A 177 -12.35 3.32 -8.97
CA VAL A 177 -11.70 3.83 -10.19
C VAL A 177 -12.15 2.99 -11.40
N PRO A 178 -12.51 3.64 -12.51
CA PRO A 178 -13.01 2.96 -13.70
C PRO A 178 -11.99 1.95 -14.24
N GLU A 179 -12.45 0.71 -14.46
CA GLU A 179 -11.57 -0.38 -14.90
C GLU A 179 -10.92 -0.08 -16.25
N LYS A 180 -11.67 0.55 -17.17
CA LYS A 180 -11.19 0.95 -18.49
C LYS A 180 -10.00 1.91 -18.41
N PHE A 181 -9.99 2.81 -17.43
CA PHE A 181 -8.90 3.75 -17.22
C PHE A 181 -7.67 3.04 -16.63
N LEU A 182 -7.89 2.16 -15.63
CA LEU A 182 -6.81 1.35 -15.05
C LEU A 182 -6.17 0.39 -16.06
N CYS A 183 -6.92 -0.11 -17.03
CA CYS A 183 -6.42 -1.03 -18.05
C CYS A 183 -5.69 -0.34 -19.21
N ASP A 184 -5.54 0.99 -19.20
CA ASP A 184 -4.87 1.71 -20.26
C ASP A 184 -3.37 1.29 -20.37
N PRO A 185 -2.86 0.94 -21.57
CA PRO A 185 -1.49 0.47 -21.74
C PRO A 185 -0.43 1.52 -21.36
N ALA A 186 -0.65 2.80 -21.66
CA ALA A 186 0.30 3.86 -21.36
C ALA A 186 0.43 4.03 -19.84
N LEU A 187 -0.71 3.97 -19.13
CA LEU A 187 -0.76 3.96 -17.68
C LEU A 187 0.02 2.77 -17.10
N GLN A 188 -0.24 1.56 -17.59
CA GLN A 188 0.42 0.34 -17.09
C GLN A 188 1.94 0.36 -17.32
N ILE A 189 2.39 0.84 -18.49
CA ILE A 189 3.82 0.97 -18.80
C ILE A 189 4.49 1.96 -17.84
N SER A 190 3.88 3.12 -17.61
CA SER A 190 4.38 4.16 -16.71
C SER A 190 4.48 3.66 -15.25
N LEU A 191 3.43 3.01 -14.74
CA LEU A 191 3.42 2.44 -13.39
C LEU A 191 4.49 1.34 -13.24
N TYR A 192 4.64 0.48 -14.25
CA TYR A 192 5.66 -0.58 -14.24
C TYR A 192 7.09 -0.02 -14.32
N ARG A 193 7.31 1.01 -15.14
CA ARG A 193 8.59 1.72 -15.22
C ARG A 193 8.94 2.35 -13.87
N THR A 194 7.98 3.04 -13.25
CA THR A 194 8.14 3.61 -11.91
C THR A 194 8.44 2.54 -10.85
N TRP A 195 7.75 1.40 -10.87
CA TRP A 195 8.03 0.29 -9.95
C TRP A 195 9.47 -0.21 -10.05
N LYS A 196 9.96 -0.38 -11.27
CA LYS A 196 11.28 -0.96 -11.55
C LYS A 196 12.42 0.03 -11.31
N ARG A 197 12.27 1.27 -11.79
CA ARG A 197 13.33 2.28 -11.83
C ARG A 197 13.22 3.35 -10.75
N GLY A 198 12.08 3.41 -10.05
CA GLY A 198 11.74 4.55 -9.21
C GLY A 198 11.29 5.75 -10.03
N LEU A 199 10.96 6.82 -9.32
CA LEU A 199 10.73 8.11 -9.93
C LEU A 199 12.06 8.68 -10.34
N VAL A 200 12.22 9.02 -11.62
CA VAL A 200 13.41 9.75 -12.06
C VAL A 200 13.26 11.19 -11.58
N PRO A 201 14.04 11.65 -10.59
CA PRO A 201 13.97 13.04 -10.20
C PRO A 201 14.60 13.84 -11.33
N TRP A 202 13.79 14.57 -12.09
CA TRP A 202 14.23 15.45 -13.17
C TRP A 202 15.48 16.22 -12.73
N PRO A 203 16.66 15.88 -13.25
CA PRO A 203 17.87 16.60 -12.91
C PRO A 203 17.78 17.95 -13.62
N SER A 204 17.64 19.04 -12.86
CA SER A 204 17.91 20.34 -13.46
C SER A 204 19.40 20.36 -13.77
N GLU A 205 19.81 20.75 -14.98
CA GLU A 205 21.23 20.95 -15.29
C GLU A 205 21.91 21.92 -14.31
N ARG A 206 21.11 22.74 -13.61
CA ARG A 206 21.54 23.70 -12.60
C ARG A 206 21.72 23.08 -11.20
N ASP A 207 21.38 21.81 -11.00
CA ASP A 207 21.51 21.17 -9.70
C ASP A 207 22.99 20.98 -9.33
N PRO A 208 23.41 21.34 -8.11
CA PRO A 208 24.79 21.16 -7.67
C PRO A 208 25.17 19.68 -7.61
N ALA A 209 26.46 19.38 -7.72
CA ALA A 209 26.97 18.00 -7.81
C ALA A 209 26.52 17.10 -6.64
N LEU A 210 26.45 17.65 -5.41
CA LEU A 210 25.96 16.92 -4.24
C LEU A 210 24.48 16.53 -4.39
N THR A 211 23.63 17.42 -4.90
CA THR A 211 22.22 17.12 -5.15
C THR A 211 22.09 16.00 -6.17
N ARG A 212 22.91 16.03 -7.24
CA ARG A 212 22.93 14.94 -8.23
C ARG A 212 23.34 13.61 -7.59
N LEU A 213 24.40 13.60 -6.76
CA LEU A 213 24.83 12.39 -6.06
C LEU A 213 23.74 11.83 -5.15
N THR A 214 23.06 12.70 -4.38
CA THR A 214 21.94 12.26 -3.54
C THR A 214 20.75 11.77 -4.34
N LYS A 215 20.48 12.34 -5.52
CA LYS A 215 19.45 11.85 -6.45
C LYS A 215 19.80 10.45 -6.97
N TYR A 216 21.07 10.22 -7.36
CA TYR A 216 21.53 8.88 -7.76
C TYR A 216 21.41 7.87 -6.62
N TYR A 217 21.71 8.29 -5.40
CA TYR A 217 21.53 7.47 -4.21
C TYR A 217 20.06 7.09 -4.00
N ASP A 218 19.14 8.05 -4.09
CA ASP A 218 17.70 7.81 -3.96
C ASP A 218 17.15 6.94 -5.12
N LEU A 219 17.77 6.99 -6.30
CA LEU A 219 17.44 6.11 -7.44
C LEU A 219 17.83 4.65 -7.21
N CYS A 220 18.85 4.36 -6.39
CA CYS A 220 19.20 2.98 -6.04
C CYS A 220 18.08 2.31 -5.22
N THR A 221 17.30 3.11 -4.50
CA THR A 221 16.15 2.71 -3.68
C THR A 221 14.84 2.80 -4.44
N SER A 222 14.74 2.12 -5.58
CA SER A 222 13.46 2.04 -6.30
C SER A 222 12.37 1.37 -5.44
N PRO A 223 11.07 1.58 -5.72
CA PRO A 223 9.98 0.97 -4.97
C PRO A 223 10.10 -0.55 -4.88
N ARG A 224 10.56 -1.20 -5.95
CA ARG A 224 10.87 -2.63 -5.96
C ARG A 224 11.99 -3.01 -4.99
N VAL A 225 13.05 -2.21 -4.89
CA VAL A 225 14.16 -2.43 -3.94
C VAL A 225 13.69 -2.21 -2.50
N ALA A 226 12.95 -1.13 -2.22
CA ALA A 226 12.34 -0.88 -0.91
C ALA A 226 11.43 -2.04 -0.48
N HIS A 227 10.65 -2.58 -1.42
CA HIS A 227 9.84 -3.75 -1.22
C HIS A 227 10.68 -5.02 -0.94
N ALA A 228 11.76 -5.24 -1.69
CA ALA A 228 12.68 -6.37 -1.47
C ALA A 228 13.33 -6.34 -0.08
N ILE A 229 13.72 -5.17 0.39
CA ILE A 229 14.23 -4.95 1.76
C ILE A 229 13.16 -5.36 2.77
N THR A 230 11.93 -4.89 2.59
CA THR A 230 10.80 -5.21 3.48
C THR A 230 10.55 -6.72 3.55
N ILE A 231 10.57 -7.40 2.40
CA ILE A 231 10.43 -8.86 2.35
C ILE A 231 11.60 -9.54 3.06
N THR A 232 12.82 -9.06 2.88
CA THR A 232 13.99 -9.66 3.52
C THR A 232 13.92 -9.55 5.03
N PHE A 233 13.57 -8.37 5.57
CA PHE A 233 13.32 -8.22 7.01
C PHE A 233 12.22 -9.16 7.50
N ARG A 234 11.12 -9.28 6.73
CA ARG A 234 10.03 -10.20 7.06
C ARG A 234 10.47 -11.67 7.05
N LEU A 235 11.29 -12.08 6.08
CA LEU A 235 11.82 -13.45 5.98
C LEU A 235 12.81 -13.75 7.12
N VAL A 236 13.71 -12.82 7.45
CA VAL A 236 14.62 -12.94 8.59
C VAL A 236 13.82 -13.09 9.88
N PHE A 237 12.78 -12.28 10.08
CA PHE A 237 11.86 -12.42 11.21
C PHE A 237 11.20 -13.81 11.26
N ILE A 238 10.69 -14.32 10.15
CA ILE A 238 10.09 -15.66 10.05
C ILE A 238 11.13 -16.75 10.38
N VAL A 239 12.39 -16.61 9.94
CA VAL A 239 13.47 -17.55 10.24
C VAL A 239 13.80 -17.56 11.73
N ILE A 240 13.90 -16.39 12.37
CA ILE A 240 14.13 -16.29 13.82
C ILE A 240 12.96 -16.92 14.59
N LEU A 241 11.72 -16.67 14.15
CA LEU A 241 10.53 -17.26 14.73
C LEU A 241 10.50 -18.80 14.59
N ALA A 242 10.83 -19.31 13.41
CA ALA A 242 10.96 -20.75 13.17
C ALA A 242 12.04 -21.37 14.05
N HIS A 243 13.19 -20.70 14.18
CA HIS A 243 14.26 -21.15 15.05
C HIS A 243 13.83 -21.19 16.52
N LEU A 244 13.07 -20.20 17.01
CA LEU A 244 12.51 -20.21 18.36
C LEU A 244 11.50 -21.35 18.56
N LEU A 245 10.68 -21.65 17.55
CA LEU A 245 9.70 -22.75 17.58
C LEU A 245 10.35 -24.14 17.56
N LEU A 246 11.43 -24.31 16.80
CA LEU A 246 12.15 -25.58 16.69
C LEU A 246 13.08 -25.83 17.88
N TYR A 247 13.69 -24.77 18.41
CA TYR A 247 14.65 -24.84 19.50
C TYR A 247 14.23 -23.94 20.67
N PRO A 248 13.13 -24.30 21.37
CA PRO A 248 12.68 -23.54 22.52
C PRO A 248 13.77 -23.50 23.60
N PRO A 249 13.90 -22.38 24.33
CA PRO A 249 14.85 -22.27 25.43
C PRO A 249 14.53 -23.29 26.52
N LYS A 250 15.54 -24.03 27.00
CA LYS A 250 15.35 -25.12 27.97
C LYS A 250 15.06 -24.62 29.39
N SER A 251 15.48 -23.42 29.74
CA SER A 251 15.18 -22.67 30.97
C SER A 251 15.98 -21.36 30.98
N GLY A 252 15.58 -20.40 31.82
CA GLY A 252 16.34 -19.18 32.08
C GLY A 252 15.59 -17.89 31.76
N LEU A 253 16.37 -16.82 31.63
CA LEU A 253 15.87 -15.50 31.21
C LEU A 253 15.63 -15.48 29.69
N PRO A 254 14.75 -14.60 29.18
CA PRO A 254 14.55 -14.41 27.75
C PRO A 254 15.87 -14.07 27.05
N GLY A 255 16.15 -14.73 25.93
CA GLY A 255 17.33 -14.47 25.14
C GLY A 255 17.13 -13.28 24.18
N ALA A 256 18.20 -12.95 23.45
CA ALA A 256 18.18 -11.87 22.46
C ALA A 256 17.11 -12.07 21.37
N ARG A 257 16.84 -13.32 20.97
CA ARG A 257 15.85 -13.66 19.92
C ARG A 257 14.43 -13.29 20.33
N GLU A 258 14.04 -13.53 21.59
CA GLU A 258 12.72 -13.20 22.11
C GLU A 258 12.53 -11.67 22.12
N TYR A 259 13.56 -10.91 22.52
CA TYR A 259 13.55 -9.45 22.47
C TYR A 259 13.51 -8.92 21.04
N ILE A 260 14.27 -9.50 20.09
CA ILE A 260 14.24 -9.10 18.68
C ILE A 260 12.86 -9.33 18.08
N LEU A 261 12.23 -10.49 18.35
CA LEU A 261 10.88 -10.79 17.87
C LEU A 261 9.85 -9.84 18.48
N LEU A 262 9.91 -9.61 19.79
CA LEU A 262 9.01 -8.70 20.49
C LEU A 262 9.14 -7.26 19.95
N PHE A 263 10.38 -6.81 19.75
CA PHE A 263 10.71 -5.52 19.16
C PHE A 263 10.11 -5.42 17.75
N TYR A 264 10.40 -6.39 16.87
CA TYR A 264 9.85 -6.40 15.52
C TYR A 264 8.32 -6.39 15.52
N CYS A 265 7.66 -7.20 16.35
CA CYS A 265 6.19 -7.23 16.44
C CYS A 265 5.60 -5.89 16.88
N ALA A 266 6.20 -5.23 17.87
CA ALA A 266 5.76 -3.91 18.32
C ALA A 266 5.83 -2.89 17.18
N PHE A 267 6.95 -2.86 16.46
CA PHE A 267 7.15 -1.92 15.35
C PHE A 267 6.33 -2.25 14.09
N ALA A 268 6.12 -3.53 13.79
CA ALA A 268 5.24 -3.95 12.71
C ALA A 268 3.77 -3.56 12.99
N PHE A 269 3.34 -3.66 14.26
CA PHE A 269 1.99 -3.25 14.67
C PHE A 269 1.80 -1.72 14.58
N LEU A 270 2.81 -0.93 14.98
CA LEU A 270 2.77 0.53 14.90
C LEU A 270 2.74 1.05 13.45
N ASP A 271 3.32 0.31 12.50
CA ASP A 271 3.34 0.71 11.08
C ASP A 271 1.96 0.59 10.42
N SER A 272 1.22 -0.48 10.70
CA SER A 272 -0.14 -0.65 10.17
C SER A 272 -1.02 -1.49 11.11
N PRO A 273 -1.87 -0.86 11.95
CA PRO A 273 -2.79 -1.56 12.85
C PRO A 273 -4.02 -2.08 12.10
N ARG A 274 -3.82 -2.92 11.08
CA ARG A 274 -4.89 -3.56 10.30
C ARG A 274 -5.23 -4.92 10.90
N PHE A 275 -6.42 -5.44 10.60
CA PHE A 275 -6.82 -6.82 10.97
C PHE A 275 -5.81 -7.88 10.51
N GLY A 276 -5.03 -7.62 9.44
CA GLY A 276 -3.95 -8.50 8.99
C GLY A 276 -2.76 -8.62 9.96
N SER A 277 -2.66 -7.74 10.96
CA SER A 277 -1.55 -7.72 11.92
C SER A 277 -1.74 -8.66 13.11
N TRP A 278 -2.82 -9.46 13.12
CA TRP A 278 -3.11 -10.43 14.19
C TRP A 278 -1.97 -11.41 14.51
N PRO A 279 -1.15 -11.91 13.56
CA PRO A 279 -0.06 -12.82 13.91
C PRO A 279 1.01 -12.12 14.77
N PHE A 280 1.31 -10.86 14.48
CA PHE A 280 2.26 -10.08 15.26
C PHE A 280 1.75 -9.81 16.68
N ILE A 281 0.45 -9.55 16.82
CA ILE A 281 -0.21 -9.35 18.12
C ILE A 281 -0.15 -10.64 18.95
N LEU A 282 -0.45 -11.79 18.35
CA LEU A 282 -0.41 -13.07 19.06
C LEU A 282 1.02 -13.47 19.47
N ILE A 283 2.03 -13.20 18.63
CA ILE A 283 3.45 -13.40 18.98
C ILE A 283 3.86 -12.45 20.12
N ALA A 284 3.48 -11.18 20.04
CA ALA A 284 3.80 -10.22 21.11
C ALA A 284 3.11 -10.63 22.42
N ALA A 285 1.82 -10.99 22.37
CA ALA A 285 1.07 -11.43 23.54
C ALA A 285 1.63 -12.71 24.15
N SER A 286 2.03 -13.69 23.33
CA SER A 286 2.64 -14.93 23.82
C SER A 286 4.00 -14.66 24.48
N LEU A 287 4.84 -13.83 23.87
CA LEU A 287 6.15 -13.44 24.44
C LEU A 287 5.99 -12.63 25.72
N LEU A 288 5.08 -11.65 25.75
CA LEU A 288 4.79 -10.86 26.95
C LEU A 288 4.22 -11.72 28.07
N TYR A 289 3.35 -12.68 27.76
CA TYR A 289 2.81 -13.63 28.75
C TYR A 289 3.91 -14.51 29.34
N SER A 290 4.96 -14.82 28.58
CA SER A 290 6.08 -15.60 29.11
C SER A 290 6.98 -14.81 30.06
N LEU A 291 7.02 -13.47 29.98
CA LEU A 291 7.90 -12.65 30.83
C LEU A 291 7.52 -12.71 32.32
N PRO A 292 8.50 -12.78 33.26
CA PRO A 292 9.96 -12.71 33.04
C PRO A 292 10.61 -14.07 32.71
N SER A 293 9.84 -15.15 32.69
CA SER A 293 10.34 -16.48 32.39
C SER A 293 10.61 -16.69 30.91
N SER A 294 11.51 -17.64 30.62
CA SER A 294 11.73 -18.15 29.28
C SER A 294 10.47 -18.89 28.77
N PRO A 295 10.06 -18.72 27.51
CA PRO A 295 8.89 -19.39 26.96
C PRO A 295 9.00 -20.91 27.06
N ALA A 296 8.09 -21.53 27.81
CA ALA A 296 8.05 -22.97 27.96
C ALA A 296 7.67 -23.65 26.62
N PRO A 297 8.28 -24.80 26.30
CA PRO A 297 7.97 -25.55 25.08
C PRO A 297 6.54 -26.12 25.05
N ASP A 298 5.87 -26.17 26.19
CA ASP A 298 4.57 -26.81 26.37
C ASP A 298 3.45 -25.79 26.61
N GLY A 299 2.24 -26.13 26.17
CA GLY A 299 1.03 -25.36 26.47
C GLY A 299 0.63 -24.33 25.41
N SER A 300 -0.13 -23.33 25.85
CA SER A 300 -0.78 -22.33 24.99
C SER A 300 0.21 -21.43 24.24
N PHE A 301 1.38 -21.15 24.84
CA PHE A 301 2.44 -20.35 24.22
C PHE A 301 2.83 -20.92 22.85
N ARG A 302 3.18 -22.21 22.80
CA ARG A 302 3.62 -22.87 21.55
C ARG A 302 2.50 -22.92 20.53
N SER A 303 1.27 -23.19 20.94
CA SER A 303 0.10 -23.21 20.05
C SER A 303 -0.16 -21.84 19.41
N LEU A 304 -0.11 -20.76 20.19
CA LEU A 304 -0.28 -19.39 19.70
C LEU A 304 0.86 -18.98 18.75
N MET A 305 2.09 -19.33 19.09
CA MET A 305 3.26 -19.06 18.25
C MET A 305 3.20 -19.83 16.92
N LEU A 306 2.81 -21.10 16.96
CA LEU A 306 2.66 -21.93 15.76
C LEU A 306 1.52 -21.42 14.87
N LEU A 307 0.37 -21.06 15.47
CA LEU A 307 -0.75 -20.46 14.75
C LEU A 307 -0.33 -19.15 14.07
N SER A 308 0.42 -18.32 14.78
CA SER A 308 0.94 -17.05 14.24
C SER A 308 1.96 -17.28 13.13
N PHE A 309 2.84 -18.26 13.28
CA PHE A 309 3.80 -18.65 12.26
C PHE A 309 3.09 -19.11 10.97
N ILE A 310 2.07 -19.96 11.09
CA ILE A 310 1.22 -20.36 9.97
C ILE A 310 0.54 -19.13 9.35
N GLY A 311 -0.03 -18.25 10.18
CA GLY A 311 -0.65 -17.00 9.72
C GLY A 311 0.30 -16.12 8.90
N LEU A 312 1.55 -15.98 9.33
CA LEU A 312 2.58 -15.22 8.61
C LEU A 312 3.00 -15.88 7.30
N LEU A 313 3.10 -17.22 7.27
CA LEU A 313 3.37 -17.96 6.04
C LEU A 313 2.24 -17.79 5.04
N VAL A 314 0.98 -17.86 5.49
CA VAL A 314 -0.20 -17.60 4.64
C VAL A 314 -0.17 -16.16 4.13
N ASP A 315 0.07 -15.18 5.01
CA ASP A 315 0.08 -13.76 4.63
C ASP A 315 1.16 -13.42 3.59
N LEU A 316 2.29 -14.12 3.61
CA LEU A 316 3.33 -13.99 2.58
C LEU A 316 2.80 -14.28 1.16
N HIS A 317 1.80 -15.15 1.04
CA HIS A 317 1.22 -15.56 -0.25
C HIS A 317 -0.02 -14.75 -0.64
N VAL A 318 -0.50 -13.85 0.22
CA VAL A 318 -1.66 -13.00 -0.08
C VAL A 318 -1.24 -11.86 -1.01
N ALA A 319 -2.14 -11.46 -1.93
CA ALA A 319 -1.94 -10.34 -2.86
C ALA A 319 -1.91 -8.94 -2.19
N SER A 320 -1.45 -8.85 -0.95
CA SER A 320 -1.24 -7.60 -0.21
C SER A 320 0.24 -7.42 0.12
N PRO A 321 0.81 -6.21 -0.03
CA PRO A 321 2.16 -5.96 0.40
C PRO A 321 2.27 -6.12 1.92
N PRO A 322 3.37 -6.69 2.45
CA PRO A 322 4.53 -7.20 1.72
C PRO A 322 4.36 -8.67 1.27
N THR A 323 4.39 -8.92 -0.05
CA THR A 323 4.38 -10.25 -0.67
C THR A 323 5.51 -10.43 -1.70
N PRO A 324 6.30 -11.52 -1.67
CA PRO A 324 7.36 -11.80 -2.64
C PRO A 324 6.85 -11.90 -4.08
N LEU A 325 5.56 -12.10 -4.30
CA LEU A 325 4.97 -12.19 -5.64
C LEU A 325 5.18 -10.91 -6.47
N LEU A 326 5.30 -9.75 -5.82
CA LEU A 326 5.55 -8.45 -6.43
C LEU A 326 7.03 -8.24 -6.85
N LEU A 327 7.95 -9.10 -6.38
CA LEU A 327 9.34 -9.08 -6.85
C LEU A 327 9.50 -9.71 -8.24
N PHE A 328 8.52 -10.51 -8.67
CA PHE A 328 8.45 -11.09 -10.01
C PHE A 328 7.63 -10.20 -10.95
N GLN A 329 7.37 -10.63 -12.18
CA GLN A 329 6.55 -9.88 -13.14
C GLN A 329 5.11 -9.75 -12.59
N PRO A 330 4.68 -8.55 -12.13
CA PRO A 330 3.40 -8.41 -11.43
C PRO A 330 2.19 -8.78 -12.29
N SER A 331 2.30 -8.60 -13.61
CA SER A 331 1.28 -8.98 -14.59
C SER A 331 0.93 -10.46 -14.61
N ASN A 332 1.85 -11.33 -14.17
CA ASN A 332 1.66 -12.78 -14.21
C ASN A 332 1.33 -13.34 -12.82
N THR A 333 1.97 -12.81 -11.77
CA THR A 333 1.85 -13.35 -10.40
C THR A 333 0.68 -12.79 -9.62
N LEU A 334 0.36 -11.50 -9.76
CA LEU A 334 -0.71 -10.86 -8.99
C LEU A 334 -2.11 -11.32 -9.37
N PRO A 335 -2.48 -11.49 -10.66
CA PRO A 335 -3.81 -11.98 -11.02
C PRO A 335 -4.11 -13.32 -10.37
N PHE A 336 -3.12 -14.23 -10.34
CA PHE A 336 -3.24 -15.51 -9.67
C PHE A 336 -3.45 -15.35 -8.15
N ALA A 337 -2.66 -14.52 -7.48
CA ALA A 337 -2.79 -14.30 -6.04
C ALA A 337 -4.15 -13.68 -5.66
N VAL A 338 -4.63 -12.72 -6.46
CA VAL A 338 -5.95 -12.12 -6.28
C VAL A 338 -7.07 -13.12 -6.57
N TYR A 339 -6.89 -13.98 -7.57
CA TYR A 339 -7.83 -15.07 -7.87
C TYR A 339 -7.95 -16.03 -6.68
N ILE A 340 -6.83 -16.53 -6.17
CA ILE A 340 -6.80 -17.42 -4.98
C ILE A 340 -7.44 -16.74 -3.77
N ARG A 341 -7.10 -15.47 -3.52
CA ARG A 341 -7.73 -14.69 -2.44
C ARG A 341 -9.25 -14.56 -2.64
N THR A 342 -9.69 -14.33 -3.86
CA THR A 342 -11.12 -14.19 -4.18
C THR A 342 -11.86 -15.50 -3.96
N ILE A 343 -11.31 -16.63 -4.42
CA ILE A 343 -11.85 -17.97 -4.12
C ILE A 343 -11.89 -18.20 -2.61
N PHE A 344 -10.83 -17.85 -1.89
CA PHE A 344 -10.78 -18.06 -0.44
C PHE A 344 -11.85 -17.24 0.28
N ALA A 345 -12.04 -15.97 -0.10
CA ALA A 345 -13.02 -15.08 0.49
C ALA A 345 -14.47 -15.45 0.13
N GLN A 346 -14.72 -15.85 -1.13
CA GLN A 346 -16.07 -16.10 -1.64
C GLN A 346 -16.54 -17.55 -1.45
N THR A 347 -15.60 -18.50 -1.33
CA THR A 347 -15.92 -19.93 -1.24
C THR A 347 -15.47 -20.49 0.10
N VAL A 348 -14.18 -20.44 0.43
CA VAL A 348 -13.64 -21.11 1.62
C VAL A 348 -14.17 -20.50 2.91
N THR A 349 -14.16 -19.17 3.02
CA THR A 349 -14.60 -18.45 4.22
C THR A 349 -16.08 -18.72 4.56
N PRO A 350 -17.05 -18.58 3.64
CA PRO A 350 -18.44 -18.90 3.95
C PRO A 350 -18.67 -20.39 4.19
N THR A 351 -17.96 -21.30 3.50
CA THR A 351 -18.04 -22.74 3.79
C THR A 351 -17.54 -23.04 5.20
N LEU A 352 -16.39 -22.48 5.60
CA LEU A 352 -15.89 -22.62 6.97
C LEU A 352 -16.84 -21.99 7.98
N ALA A 353 -17.39 -20.81 7.71
CA ALA A 353 -18.36 -20.17 8.59
C ALA A 353 -19.65 -21.01 8.75
N PHE A 354 -20.10 -21.67 7.68
CA PHE A 354 -21.22 -22.60 7.70
C PHE A 354 -20.94 -23.84 8.57
N PHE A 355 -19.76 -24.44 8.44
CA PHE A 355 -19.38 -25.62 9.24
C PHE A 355 -18.86 -25.29 10.64
N ALA A 356 -18.47 -24.04 10.92
CA ALA A 356 -17.83 -23.65 12.18
C ALA A 356 -18.65 -23.97 13.44
N PRO A 357 -19.97 -23.73 13.52
CA PRO A 357 -20.76 -24.08 14.70
C PRO A 357 -20.74 -25.60 14.97
N VAL A 358 -20.84 -26.40 13.91
CA VAL A 358 -20.82 -27.87 13.99
C VAL A 358 -19.44 -28.37 14.40
N LEU A 359 -18.38 -27.83 13.78
CA LEU A 359 -17.00 -28.16 14.15
C LEU A 359 -16.69 -27.78 15.60
N LEU A 360 -17.14 -26.63 16.08
CA LEU A 360 -16.97 -26.22 17.47
C LEU A 360 -17.69 -27.18 18.41
N ALA A 361 -18.97 -27.48 18.15
CA ALA A 361 -19.74 -28.43 18.94
C ALA A 361 -19.07 -29.82 18.96
N LEU A 362 -18.62 -30.32 17.82
CA LEU A 362 -17.93 -31.60 17.73
C LEU A 362 -16.56 -31.58 18.38
N THR A 363 -15.82 -30.48 18.34
CA THR A 363 -14.54 -30.35 19.04
C THR A 363 -14.76 -30.37 20.55
N VAL A 364 -15.79 -29.69 21.05
CA VAL A 364 -16.18 -29.73 22.46
C VAL A 364 -16.63 -31.14 22.85
N PHE A 365 -17.50 -31.79 22.07
CA PHE A 365 -17.95 -33.15 22.34
C PHE A 365 -16.82 -34.17 22.26
N LEU A 366 -15.91 -34.03 21.29
CA LEU A 366 -14.74 -34.89 21.17
C LEU A 366 -13.83 -34.69 22.39
N SER A 367 -13.56 -33.45 22.77
CA SER A 367 -12.78 -33.13 23.97
C SER A 367 -13.42 -33.70 25.23
N LEU A 368 -14.72 -33.54 25.43
CA LEU A 368 -15.46 -34.11 26.57
C LEU A 368 -15.50 -35.65 26.53
N SER A 369 -15.48 -36.25 25.35
CA SER A 369 -15.53 -37.71 25.19
C SER A 369 -14.18 -38.38 25.39
N VAL A 370 -13.07 -37.69 25.06
CA VAL A 370 -11.68 -38.15 25.20
C VAL A 370 -11.11 -37.81 26.57
N ALA A 371 -11.51 -36.67 27.14
CA ALA A 371 -11.27 -36.38 28.54
C ALA A 371 -12.08 -37.39 29.38
N ASP A 372 -11.47 -38.55 29.70
CA ASP A 372 -11.91 -39.37 30.84
C ASP A 372 -12.16 -38.45 32.04
N PRO A 373 -13.17 -38.72 32.89
CA PRO A 373 -13.79 -37.72 33.76
C PRO A 373 -12.74 -36.93 34.54
N PHE A 374 -12.36 -35.79 33.98
CA PHE A 374 -11.74 -34.72 34.73
C PHE A 374 -12.77 -34.43 35.80
N ASN A 375 -12.51 -34.76 37.06
CA ASN A 375 -13.23 -34.16 38.17
C ASN A 375 -12.99 -32.65 38.01
N PRO A 376 -13.93 -31.87 37.45
CA PRO A 376 -13.73 -30.45 37.39
C PRO A 376 -13.72 -30.02 38.87
N PRO A 377 -12.73 -29.26 39.35
CA PRO A 377 -12.60 -28.96 40.78
C PRO A 377 -13.86 -28.28 41.38
N TRP A 378 -14.73 -27.75 40.52
CA TRP A 378 -16.00 -27.12 40.84
C TRP A 378 -17.19 -28.09 41.00
N ILE A 379 -17.15 -29.31 40.44
CA ILE A 379 -18.19 -30.34 40.69
C ILE A 379 -17.92 -31.10 41.99
N SER A 380 -16.65 -31.23 42.40
CA SER A 380 -16.28 -31.88 43.67
C SER A 380 -16.75 -31.17 44.95
N LEU A 381 -17.24 -29.92 44.83
CA LEU A 381 -17.85 -29.20 45.96
C LEU A 381 -19.36 -29.44 46.10
N ALA A 382 -20.01 -30.04 45.10
CA ALA A 382 -21.47 -30.18 45.06
C ALA A 382 -21.97 -31.63 45.29
N THR A 383 -21.11 -32.64 45.13
CA THR A 383 -21.51 -34.05 45.27
C THR A 383 -20.96 -34.66 46.56
N GLY A 384 -21.87 -35.06 47.45
CA GLY A 384 -21.54 -35.75 48.70
C GLY A 384 -20.87 -37.12 48.47
N PRO A 385 -20.35 -37.76 49.53
CA PRO A 385 -19.46 -38.93 49.47
C PRO A 385 -20.11 -40.25 48.97
N THR A 386 -21.31 -40.22 48.41
CA THR A 386 -22.06 -41.42 48.01
C THR A 386 -22.47 -41.47 46.54
N ASP A 387 -22.09 -40.50 45.71
CA ASP A 387 -22.46 -40.54 44.30
C ASP A 387 -21.61 -41.53 43.49
N PRO A 388 -22.22 -42.34 42.59
CA PRO A 388 -21.53 -43.32 41.79
C PRO A 388 -20.48 -42.62 40.91
N LYS A 389 -19.26 -43.17 40.92
CA LYS A 389 -18.17 -42.69 40.06
C LYS A 389 -18.70 -42.52 38.63
N PRO A 390 -18.54 -41.35 38.00
CA PRO A 390 -19.01 -41.15 36.63
C PRO A 390 -18.38 -42.21 35.73
N HIS A 391 -19.23 -43.03 35.11
CA HIS A 391 -18.76 -44.05 34.17
C HIS A 391 -18.16 -43.37 32.95
N PRO A 392 -17.04 -43.88 32.42
CA PRO A 392 -16.47 -43.34 31.19
C PRO A 392 -17.50 -43.41 30.06
N THR A 393 -17.50 -42.38 29.21
CA THR A 393 -18.34 -42.33 28.01
C THR A 393 -18.20 -43.63 27.19
N PRO A 394 -19.31 -44.27 26.77
CA PRO A 394 -19.24 -45.53 26.02
C PRO A 394 -18.37 -45.42 24.76
N TYR A 395 -17.58 -46.46 24.49
CA TYR A 395 -16.68 -46.50 23.32
C TYR A 395 -17.42 -46.24 22.00
N THR A 396 -18.64 -46.76 21.86
CA THR A 396 -19.50 -46.55 20.70
C THR A 396 -19.82 -45.06 20.47
N THR A 397 -20.09 -44.30 21.53
CA THR A 397 -20.33 -42.85 21.46
C THR A 397 -19.06 -42.09 21.06
N ARG A 398 -17.90 -42.45 21.64
CA ARG A 398 -16.59 -41.85 21.28
C ARG A 398 -16.31 -42.05 19.79
N MET A 399 -16.50 -43.27 19.28
CA MET A 399 -16.27 -43.60 17.88
C MET A 399 -17.27 -42.92 16.94
N ALA A 400 -18.54 -42.78 17.34
CA ALA A 400 -19.54 -42.07 16.54
C ALA A 400 -19.23 -40.57 16.41
N ILE A 401 -18.88 -39.90 17.51
CA ILE A 401 -18.49 -38.48 17.51
C ILE A 401 -17.23 -38.27 16.68
N PHE A 402 -16.20 -39.12 16.86
CA PHE A 402 -14.97 -39.04 16.08
C PHE A 402 -15.23 -39.27 14.58
N SER A 403 -16.01 -40.30 14.22
CA SER A 403 -16.35 -40.59 12.83
C SER A 403 -17.12 -39.45 12.17
N PHE A 404 -18.06 -38.84 12.90
CA PHE A 404 -18.80 -37.68 12.41
C PHE A 404 -17.92 -36.44 12.29
N TYR A 405 -16.98 -36.20 13.22
CA TYR A 405 -15.97 -35.15 13.11
C TYR A 405 -15.10 -35.32 11.86
N VAL A 406 -14.59 -36.53 11.62
CA VAL A 406 -13.81 -36.84 10.41
C VAL A 406 -14.65 -36.68 9.14
N PHE A 407 -15.92 -37.11 9.16
CA PHE A 407 -16.83 -36.93 8.04
C PHE A 407 -17.04 -35.45 7.68
N ILE A 408 -17.26 -34.59 8.67
CA ILE A 408 -17.38 -33.14 8.45
C ILE A 408 -16.06 -32.55 7.91
N LEU A 409 -14.91 -32.96 8.46
CA LEU A 409 -13.60 -32.52 7.97
C LEU A 409 -13.35 -32.91 6.50
N ILE A 410 -13.77 -34.10 6.08
CA ILE A 410 -13.67 -34.55 4.67
C ILE A 410 -14.72 -33.87 3.78
N SER A 411 -15.87 -33.52 4.33
CA SER A 411 -16.92 -32.82 3.58
C SER A 411 -16.49 -31.40 3.19
N ILE A 412 -15.76 -30.68 4.04
CA ILE A 412 -15.28 -29.31 3.75
C ILE A 412 -14.51 -29.20 2.43
N PRO A 413 -13.42 -29.95 2.19
CA PRO A 413 -12.69 -29.87 0.92
C PRO A 413 -13.56 -30.33 -0.25
N PHE A 414 -14.47 -31.29 -0.07
CA PHE A 414 -15.42 -31.70 -1.12
C PHE A 414 -16.39 -30.58 -1.51
N PHE A 415 -16.94 -29.86 -0.54
CA PHE A 415 -17.80 -28.70 -0.79
C PHE A 415 -17.02 -27.56 -1.46
N ILE A 416 -15.80 -27.28 -0.99
CA ILE A 416 -14.94 -26.26 -1.59
C ILE A 416 -14.62 -26.62 -3.04
N THR A 417 -14.19 -27.86 -3.33
CA THR A 417 -13.85 -28.27 -4.70
C THR A 417 -15.06 -28.23 -5.61
N SER A 418 -16.23 -28.71 -5.16
CA SER A 418 -17.47 -28.62 -5.91
C SER A 418 -17.81 -27.17 -6.28
N LEU A 419 -17.77 -26.25 -5.31
CA LEU A 419 -18.05 -24.82 -5.51
C LEU A 419 -17.03 -24.13 -6.42
N VAL A 420 -15.75 -24.51 -6.37
CA VAL A 420 -14.69 -23.93 -7.22
C VAL A 420 -14.80 -24.44 -8.66
N LEU A 421 -15.26 -25.67 -8.88
CA LEU A 421 -15.38 -26.26 -10.22
C LEU A 421 -16.61 -25.77 -11.00
N LEU A 422 -17.61 -25.19 -10.32
CA LEU A 422 -18.85 -24.69 -10.93
C LEU A 422 -18.68 -23.49 -11.90
N PRO A 423 -17.79 -22.50 -11.67
CA PRO A 423 -17.74 -21.28 -12.52
C PRO A 423 -16.78 -21.30 -13.72
N SER A 424 -16.02 -22.37 -13.99
CA SER A 424 -14.79 -22.24 -14.80
C SER A 424 -14.93 -22.28 -16.33
N ARG A 425 -16.08 -21.94 -16.92
CA ARG A 425 -16.33 -22.21 -18.36
C ARG A 425 -16.66 -21.04 -19.27
N HIS A 426 -16.18 -19.82 -19.03
CA HIS A 426 -16.28 -18.75 -20.04
C HIS A 426 -14.88 -18.16 -20.32
N ARG A 427 -14.09 -18.91 -21.10
CA ARG A 427 -12.84 -18.42 -21.70
C ARG A 427 -13.14 -18.05 -23.14
N THR A 428 -13.12 -16.77 -23.46
CA THR A 428 -13.25 -16.27 -24.84
C THR A 428 -11.85 -16.07 -25.41
N ASP A 429 -11.57 -16.74 -26.55
CA ASP A 429 -10.25 -16.89 -27.19
C ASP A 429 -9.62 -15.62 -27.79
N SER A 430 -9.96 -14.42 -27.34
CA SER A 430 -9.24 -13.21 -27.76
C SER A 430 -7.90 -13.10 -27.03
N LYS A 431 -6.83 -12.64 -27.71
CA LYS A 431 -5.51 -12.33 -27.12
C LYS A 431 -5.68 -11.53 -25.82
N GLN A 432 -5.65 -12.22 -24.69
CA GLN A 432 -6.00 -11.66 -23.40
C GLN A 432 -4.74 -11.07 -22.78
N ASP A 433 -4.84 -9.84 -22.27
CA ASP A 433 -3.81 -9.24 -21.44
C ASP A 433 -3.49 -10.20 -20.28
N ASN A 434 -2.20 -10.38 -19.94
CA ASN A 434 -1.75 -11.30 -18.90
C ASN A 434 -2.44 -11.00 -17.55
N TRP A 435 -2.73 -9.72 -17.30
CA TRP A 435 -3.49 -9.29 -16.13
C TRP A 435 -4.90 -9.89 -16.05
N ASP A 436 -5.55 -10.13 -17.18
CA ASP A 436 -6.94 -10.57 -17.26
C ASP A 436 -7.09 -12.09 -17.43
N THR A 437 -6.00 -12.86 -17.27
CA THR A 437 -5.97 -14.34 -17.41
C THR A 437 -7.09 -15.05 -16.60
N TYR A 438 -7.46 -14.51 -15.44
CA TYR A 438 -8.50 -15.05 -14.55
C TYR A 438 -9.79 -14.19 -14.55
N GLY A 439 -10.03 -13.46 -15.64
CA GLY A 439 -11.17 -12.55 -15.82
C GLY A 439 -10.82 -11.08 -15.58
N THR A 440 -11.57 -10.18 -16.23
CA THR A 440 -11.36 -8.73 -16.20
C THR A 440 -11.47 -8.13 -14.80
N LEU A 441 -12.45 -8.58 -14.01
CA LEU A 441 -12.62 -8.14 -12.62
C LEU A 441 -11.40 -8.52 -11.75
N THR A 442 -10.87 -9.73 -11.93
CA THR A 442 -9.67 -10.20 -11.22
C THR A 442 -8.46 -9.37 -11.63
N GLY A 443 -8.29 -9.13 -12.93
CA GLY A 443 -7.21 -8.31 -13.46
C GLY A 443 -7.27 -6.87 -12.97
N ALA A 444 -8.46 -6.24 -12.95
CA ALA A 444 -8.65 -4.90 -12.40
C ALA A 444 -8.29 -4.84 -10.91
N ARG A 445 -8.69 -5.84 -10.11
CA ARG A 445 -8.28 -5.95 -8.68
C ARG A 445 -6.77 -6.14 -8.52
N ALA A 446 -6.13 -6.92 -9.40
CA ALA A 446 -4.69 -7.12 -9.40
C ALA A 446 -3.91 -5.84 -9.74
N ARG A 447 -4.36 -5.08 -10.75
CA ARG A 447 -3.81 -3.77 -11.09
C ARG A 447 -3.94 -2.78 -9.92
N ARG A 448 -5.10 -2.74 -9.23
CA ARG A 448 -5.27 -1.92 -8.01
C ARG A 448 -4.34 -2.35 -6.87
N ALA A 449 -4.16 -3.65 -6.66
CA ALA A 449 -3.22 -4.17 -5.65
C ALA A 449 -1.77 -3.77 -5.99
N PHE A 450 -1.40 -3.80 -7.26
CA PHE A 450 -0.10 -3.32 -7.74
C PHE A 450 0.07 -1.82 -7.49
N VAL A 451 -0.92 -0.99 -7.86
CA VAL A 451 -0.90 0.45 -7.60
C VAL A 451 -0.77 0.74 -6.10
N ARG A 452 -1.50 0.05 -5.23
CA ARG A 452 -1.36 0.21 -3.77
C ARG A 452 0.06 -0.08 -3.29
N ALA A 453 0.66 -1.16 -3.79
CA ALA A 453 2.04 -1.49 -3.46
C ALA A 453 2.99 -0.41 -3.96
N LEU A 454 2.84 0.04 -5.21
CA LEU A 454 3.64 1.11 -5.78
C LEU A 454 3.52 2.40 -4.96
N VAL A 455 2.32 2.87 -4.65
CA VAL A 455 2.09 4.07 -3.82
C VAL A 455 2.73 3.93 -2.45
N THR A 456 2.63 2.76 -1.82
CA THR A 456 3.21 2.49 -0.49
C THR A 456 4.74 2.59 -0.53
N TYR A 457 5.38 1.97 -1.51
CA TYR A 457 6.84 1.90 -1.61
C TYR A 457 7.50 3.07 -2.33
N SER A 458 6.71 3.91 -3.02
CA SER A 458 7.17 5.18 -3.61
C SER A 458 7.08 6.37 -2.65
N GLN A 459 6.71 6.15 -1.39
CA GLN A 459 6.76 7.23 -0.39
C GLN A 459 8.24 7.61 -0.15
N PRO A 460 8.58 8.92 -0.18
CA PRO A 460 9.97 9.39 -0.05
C PRO A 460 10.61 9.02 1.31
N GLU A 461 9.79 8.65 2.29
CA GLU A 461 10.18 8.33 3.66
C GLU A 461 9.64 6.95 4.06
N TYR A 462 9.71 5.96 3.17
CA TYR A 462 9.27 4.61 3.49
C TYR A 462 10.28 3.91 4.42
N PHE A 463 9.91 3.69 5.68
CA PHE A 463 10.71 2.95 6.65
C PHE A 463 10.11 1.56 6.89
N PRO A 464 10.76 0.47 6.43
CA PRO A 464 10.27 -0.88 6.73
C PRO A 464 10.43 -1.19 8.21
N ALA A 465 9.53 -1.99 8.78
CA ALA A 465 9.76 -2.56 10.11
C ALA A 465 11.03 -3.44 10.13
N PRO A 466 11.89 -3.34 11.15
CA PRO A 466 11.72 -2.55 12.38
C PRO A 466 12.39 -1.16 12.33
N LEU A 467 12.89 -0.71 11.17
CA LEU A 467 13.60 0.57 11.00
C LEU A 467 12.69 1.80 11.15
N ASN A 468 11.37 1.61 11.10
CA ASN A 468 10.38 2.65 11.41
C ASN A 468 10.52 3.22 12.84
N ILE A 469 11.23 2.54 13.75
CA ILE A 469 11.63 3.14 15.04
C ILE A 469 12.40 4.45 14.83
N ALA A 470 13.29 4.51 13.82
CA ALA A 470 14.06 5.72 13.54
C ALA A 470 13.14 6.88 13.14
N ARG A 471 12.10 6.60 12.35
CA ARG A 471 11.07 7.58 12.01
C ARG A 471 10.34 8.06 13.26
N ILE A 472 9.90 7.14 14.11
CA ILE A 472 9.16 7.49 15.33
C ILE A 472 10.01 8.37 16.25
N LEU A 473 11.27 7.99 16.49
CA LEU A 473 12.17 8.69 17.41
C LEU A 473 12.67 10.03 16.87
N TRP A 474 13.04 10.12 15.59
CA TRP A 474 13.72 11.29 15.03
C TRP A 474 12.80 12.23 14.24
N VAL A 475 11.64 11.75 13.79
CA VAL A 475 10.69 12.52 12.98
C VAL A 475 9.41 12.77 13.77
N THR A 476 8.69 11.70 14.13
CA THR A 476 7.35 11.82 14.73
C THR A 476 7.40 12.42 16.14
N GLY A 477 8.29 11.96 17.01
CA GLY A 477 8.45 12.47 18.37
C GLY A 477 8.74 13.97 18.39
N PRO A 478 9.83 14.44 17.74
CA PRO A 478 10.15 15.87 17.66
C PRO A 478 9.05 16.69 17.00
N ARG A 479 8.36 16.16 15.96
CA ARG A 479 7.23 16.82 15.33
C ARG A 479 6.10 17.08 16.33
N ILE A 480 5.68 16.06 17.08
CA ILE A 480 4.64 16.19 18.12
C ILE A 480 5.07 17.21 19.18
N VAL A 481 6.32 17.17 19.62
CA VAL A 481 6.85 18.14 20.60
C VAL A 481 6.80 19.57 20.04
N LEU A 482 7.19 19.80 18.79
CA LEU A 482 7.14 21.12 18.15
C LEU A 482 5.71 21.62 17.93
N GLU A 483 4.78 20.73 17.58
CA GLU A 483 3.35 21.03 17.45
C GLU A 483 2.74 21.41 18.80
N LEU A 484 3.06 20.66 19.86
CA LEU A 484 2.65 20.98 21.24
C LEU A 484 3.23 22.32 21.73
N LEU A 485 4.40 22.72 21.23
CA LEU A 485 5.01 24.03 21.49
C LEU A 485 4.45 25.15 20.59
N GLY A 486 3.42 24.88 19.78
CA GLY A 486 2.77 25.87 18.91
C GLY A 486 3.62 26.32 17.72
N ARG A 487 4.53 25.45 17.22
CA ARG A 487 5.41 25.75 16.09
C ARG A 487 5.14 24.85 14.86
N PRO A 488 3.94 24.89 14.24
CA PRO A 488 3.58 23.98 13.15
C PRO A 488 4.45 24.14 11.90
N ARG A 489 4.86 25.36 11.55
CA ARG A 489 5.76 25.57 10.39
C ARG A 489 7.15 24.95 10.60
N ALA A 490 7.65 25.01 11.82
CA ALA A 490 8.94 24.41 12.15
C ALA A 490 8.84 22.88 12.21
N SER A 491 7.68 22.35 12.65
CA SER A 491 7.44 20.91 12.69
C SER A 491 7.33 20.30 11.29
N GLU A 492 6.66 20.98 10.36
CA GLU A 492 6.61 20.60 8.94
C GLU A 492 8.00 20.60 8.30
N TRP A 493 8.72 21.71 8.43
CA TRP A 493 10.08 21.82 7.90
C TRP A 493 11.04 20.77 8.48
N TRP A 494 10.96 20.54 9.79
CA TRP A 494 11.74 19.51 10.48
C TRP A 494 11.41 18.12 9.94
N ALA A 495 10.11 17.80 9.83
CA ALA A 495 9.66 16.50 9.36
C ALA A 495 10.20 16.23 7.94
N GLU A 496 10.03 17.15 7.01
CA GLU A 496 10.50 16.98 5.62
C GLU A 496 12.03 16.86 5.54
N THR A 497 12.77 17.71 6.26
CA THR A 497 14.22 17.75 6.14
C THR A 497 14.88 16.55 6.84
N VAL A 498 14.50 16.31 8.09
CA VAL A 498 15.15 15.31 8.94
C VAL A 498 14.76 13.90 8.52
N ALA A 499 13.51 13.68 8.08
CA ALA A 499 13.09 12.36 7.64
C ALA A 499 13.92 11.85 6.45
N ILE A 500 14.24 12.72 5.48
CA ILE A 500 15.08 12.35 4.34
C ILE A 500 16.47 11.92 4.81
N TRP A 501 17.12 12.69 5.69
CA TRP A 501 18.46 12.35 6.18
C TRP A 501 18.49 11.09 7.02
N VAL A 502 17.51 10.92 7.92
CA VAL A 502 17.34 9.71 8.72
C VAL A 502 17.08 8.51 7.81
N TRP A 503 16.23 8.67 6.81
CA TRP A 503 15.92 7.61 5.86
C TRP A 503 17.15 7.19 5.05
N ARG A 504 17.92 8.14 4.50
CA ARG A 504 19.16 7.84 3.78
C ARG A 504 20.15 7.13 4.71
N GLY A 505 20.34 7.62 5.93
CA GLY A 505 21.25 7.02 6.91
C GLY A 505 20.88 5.60 7.35
N TRP A 506 19.59 5.27 7.44
CA TRP A 506 19.13 3.98 7.98
C TRP A 506 18.70 2.96 6.93
N VAL A 507 17.99 3.41 5.89
CA VAL A 507 17.39 2.54 4.85
C VAL A 507 18.17 2.63 3.54
N GLY A 508 18.63 3.83 3.17
CA GLY A 508 19.22 4.08 1.85
C GLY A 508 20.42 3.20 1.54
N TRP A 509 21.33 2.98 2.51
CA TRP A 509 22.55 2.21 2.27
C TRP A 509 22.26 0.71 2.07
N ILE A 510 21.22 0.20 2.75
CA ILE A 510 20.69 -1.14 2.52
C ILE A 510 20.14 -1.23 1.09
N GLY A 511 19.43 -0.18 0.64
CA GLY A 511 18.98 -0.06 -0.74
C GLY A 511 20.10 -0.10 -1.77
N VAL A 512 21.18 0.64 -1.54
CA VAL A 512 22.37 0.59 -2.40
C VAL A 512 22.96 -0.83 -2.44
N LEU A 513 23.10 -1.50 -1.30
CA LEU A 513 23.59 -2.87 -1.25
C LEU A 513 22.70 -3.83 -2.07
N PHE A 514 21.38 -3.74 -1.91
CA PHE A 514 20.43 -4.55 -2.70
C PHE A 514 20.48 -4.23 -4.19
N ALA A 515 20.59 -2.96 -4.56
CA ALA A 515 20.72 -2.55 -5.95
C ALA A 515 22.00 -3.10 -6.60
N LEU A 516 23.13 -3.08 -5.88
CA LEU A 516 24.40 -3.67 -6.33
C LEU A 516 24.30 -5.18 -6.48
N LEU A 517 23.73 -5.89 -5.50
CA LEU A 517 23.49 -7.34 -5.59
C LEU A 517 22.60 -7.67 -6.79
N TRP A 518 21.58 -6.86 -7.05
CA TRP A 518 20.68 -7.04 -8.18
C TRP A 518 21.39 -6.82 -9.52
N LEU A 519 22.25 -5.82 -9.60
CA LEU A 519 23.06 -5.54 -10.80
C LEU A 519 24.08 -6.65 -11.05
N ALA A 520 24.70 -7.21 -10.01
CA ALA A 520 25.67 -8.30 -10.12
C ALA A 520 25.05 -9.64 -10.56
N GLY A 521 23.75 -9.83 -10.31
CA GLY A 521 23.02 -11.04 -10.73
C GLY A 521 22.49 -10.99 -12.17
N ARG A 522 22.69 -9.89 -12.90
CA ARG A 522 22.42 -9.78 -14.34
C ARG A 522 23.69 -10.02 -15.13
#